data_AF-A0AA51MC42-F1
#
_entry.id   AF-A0AA51MC42-F1
#
_cell.length_a   1.000
_cell.length_b   1.000
_cell.length_c   1.000
_cell.angle_alpha   90.00
_cell.angle_beta   90.00
_cell.angle_gamma   90.00
#
_symmetry.space_group_name_H-M   'P 1'
#
loop_
_entity.id
_entity.type
_entity.pdbx_description
1 polymer ?
#
loop_
_entity_poly.entity_id
_entity_poly.type
_entity_poly.pdbx_seq_one_letter_code
_entity_poly.pdbx_strand_id
1 'polypeptide(L)'
;MTALSADRIFVWLCRVSLTAGIAFTAHAEYDLARNLGADPAIAVMLPVAIDAYVIAALRRFRALDITLSLALMGAAQVAAHLLDARVMTVNIPMVVVISLLVPVALWRTHALARSQPACVSEEAPEYVPTVELERVPETCPALPDTEDVPEVREHAKPVLAASTRRRTRVSAAVPDKAAKGSEDAVLADRVRQDFGGRVPSFRELKETYSIGQPRARRIRAVLDGGQV
;
A
#
# COMPACT_ATOMS: atom_id res chain seq x y z
N MET A 1 32.46 -6.90 33.25
CA MET A 1 31.59 -7.98 32.71
C MET A 1 30.09 -7.63 32.72
N THR A 2 29.68 -6.39 33.00
CA THR A 2 28.26 -6.00 33.16
C THR A 2 27.59 -5.48 31.87
N ALA A 3 28.32 -4.79 30.99
CA ALA A 3 27.77 -4.21 29.75
C ALA A 3 27.24 -5.27 28.76
N LEU A 4 27.98 -6.36 28.53
CA LEU A 4 27.57 -7.47 27.66
C LEU A 4 26.32 -8.23 28.15
N SER A 5 25.93 -8.08 29.43
CA SER A 5 24.69 -8.66 29.96
C SER A 5 23.50 -7.74 29.71
N ALA A 6 23.68 -6.42 29.87
CA ALA A 6 22.63 -5.44 29.67
C ALA A 6 22.14 -5.40 28.21
N ASP A 7 23.07 -5.41 27.24
CA ASP A 7 22.71 -5.41 25.81
C ASP A 7 21.93 -6.67 25.41
N ARG A 8 22.31 -7.84 25.95
CA ARG A 8 21.60 -9.10 25.70
C ARG A 8 20.20 -9.09 26.29
N ILE A 9 20.02 -8.53 27.50
CA ILE A 9 18.72 -8.39 28.14
C ILE A 9 17.83 -7.44 27.32
N PHE A 10 18.36 -6.29 26.86
CA PHE A 10 17.60 -5.35 26.04
C PHE A 10 17.15 -5.99 24.71
N VAL A 11 18.06 -6.65 23.98
CA VAL A 11 17.71 -7.35 22.74
C VAL A 11 16.67 -8.44 22.99
N TRP A 12 16.79 -9.19 24.09
CA TRP A 12 15.82 -10.20 24.47
C TRP A 12 14.44 -9.61 24.76
N LEU A 13 14.38 -8.52 25.56
CA LEU A 13 13.13 -7.80 25.85
C LEU A 13 12.46 -7.26 24.59
N CYS A 14 13.24 -6.67 23.67
CA CYS A 14 12.71 -6.20 22.38
C CYS A 14 12.11 -7.33 21.56
N ARG A 15 12.77 -8.49 21.52
CA ARG A 15 12.25 -9.67 20.79
C ARG A 15 10.97 -10.20 21.43
N VAL A 16 10.94 -10.33 22.75
CA VAL A 16 9.74 -10.79 23.48
C VAL A 16 8.58 -9.83 23.25
N SER A 17 8.81 -8.51 23.38
CA SER A 17 7.78 -7.50 23.13
C SER A 17 7.27 -7.56 21.69
N LEU A 18 8.17 -7.73 20.72
CA LEU A 18 7.80 -7.82 19.30
C LEU A 18 6.98 -9.08 19.02
N THR A 19 7.44 -10.24 19.50
CA THR A 19 6.73 -11.52 19.33
C THR A 19 5.37 -11.50 20.02
N ALA A 20 5.27 -10.92 21.21
CA ALA A 20 3.99 -10.75 21.91
C ALA A 20 3.03 -9.85 21.13
N GLY A 21 3.53 -8.73 20.58
CA GLY A 21 2.76 -7.85 19.71
C GLY A 21 2.22 -8.57 18.47
N ILE A 22 3.08 -9.28 17.74
CA ILE A 22 2.70 -10.05 16.54
C ILE A 22 1.68 -11.12 16.89
N ALA A 23 1.89 -11.88 17.97
CA ALA A 23 0.95 -12.92 18.39
C ALA A 23 -0.42 -12.34 18.76
N PHE A 24 -0.45 -11.19 19.44
CA PHE A 24 -1.69 -10.50 19.80
C PHE A 24 -2.46 -10.04 18.56
N THR A 25 -1.79 -9.42 17.59
CA THR A 25 -2.44 -8.98 16.35
C THR A 25 -2.91 -10.16 15.51
N ALA A 26 -2.08 -11.20 15.39
CA ALA A 26 -2.42 -12.41 14.65
C ALA A 26 -3.63 -13.14 15.25
N HIS A 27 -3.77 -13.17 16.58
CA HIS A 27 -4.92 -13.77 17.24
C HIS A 27 -6.23 -13.03 16.92
N ALA A 28 -6.24 -11.70 17.00
CA ALA A 28 -7.43 -10.89 16.68
C ALA A 28 -7.86 -11.05 15.21
N GLU A 29 -6.89 -11.09 14.29
CA GLU A 29 -7.16 -11.29 12.86
C GLU A 29 -7.62 -12.72 12.55
N TYR A 30 -7.07 -13.73 13.23
CA TYR A 30 -7.56 -15.10 13.14
C TYR A 30 -9.02 -15.19 13.56
N ASP A 31 -9.39 -14.64 14.71
CA ASP A 31 -10.77 -14.67 15.20
C ASP A 31 -11.70 -13.88 14.27
N LEU A 32 -11.23 -12.78 13.70
CA LEU A 32 -11.97 -12.04 12.67
C LEU A 32 -12.30 -12.94 11.46
N ALA A 33 -11.31 -13.65 10.93
CA ALA A 33 -11.53 -14.58 9.81
C ALA A 33 -12.49 -15.71 10.19
N ARG A 34 -12.38 -16.26 11.41
CA ARG A 34 -13.26 -17.31 11.92
C ARG A 34 -14.70 -16.82 12.05
N ASN A 35 -14.90 -15.60 12.52
CA ASN A 35 -16.22 -14.99 12.62
C ASN A 35 -16.86 -14.69 11.26
N LEU A 36 -16.05 -14.53 10.21
CA LEU A 36 -16.53 -14.40 8.83
C LEU A 36 -16.84 -15.75 8.17
N GLY A 37 -16.64 -16.86 8.88
CA GLY A 37 -16.92 -18.22 8.39
C GLY A 37 -15.75 -18.89 7.66
N ALA A 38 -14.53 -18.37 7.78
CA ALA A 38 -13.36 -19.04 7.22
C ALA A 38 -13.05 -20.35 7.96
N ASP A 39 -12.60 -21.36 7.20
CA ASP A 39 -12.05 -22.59 7.76
C ASP A 39 -10.84 -22.29 8.67
N PRO A 40 -10.65 -23.00 9.80
CA PRO A 40 -9.53 -22.77 10.71
C PRO A 40 -8.16 -22.75 10.04
N ALA A 41 -7.91 -23.59 9.02
CA ALA A 41 -6.62 -23.61 8.34
C ALA A 41 -6.43 -22.37 7.45
N ILE A 42 -7.50 -21.89 6.83
CA ILE A 42 -7.49 -20.71 5.96
C ILE A 42 -7.44 -19.42 6.79
N ALA A 43 -8.07 -19.41 7.96
CA ALA A 43 -8.10 -18.25 8.86
C ALA A 43 -6.70 -17.79 9.28
N VAL A 44 -5.73 -18.71 9.42
CA VAL A 44 -4.33 -18.38 9.71
C VAL A 44 -3.65 -17.61 8.58
N MET A 45 -4.14 -17.72 7.34
CA MET A 45 -3.53 -17.05 6.19
C MET A 45 -3.79 -15.54 6.19
N LEU A 46 -4.87 -15.07 6.83
CA LEU A 46 -5.18 -13.64 6.93
C LEU A 46 -4.06 -12.87 7.65
N PRO A 47 -3.68 -13.22 8.89
CA PRO A 47 -2.59 -12.51 9.57
C PRO A 47 -1.25 -12.68 8.89
N VAL A 48 -0.96 -13.87 8.36
CA VAL A 48 0.29 -14.10 7.62
C VAL A 48 0.41 -13.15 6.41
N ALA A 49 -0.68 -12.93 5.67
CA ALA A 49 -0.68 -12.04 4.51
C ALA A 49 -0.47 -10.57 4.91
N ILE A 50 -1.12 -10.11 5.99
CA ILE A 50 -1.00 -8.74 6.50
C ILE A 50 0.42 -8.50 7.03
N ASP A 51 0.93 -9.40 7.88
CA ASP A 51 2.27 -9.30 8.46
C ASP A 51 3.37 -9.33 7.39
N ALA A 52 3.26 -10.20 6.38
CA ALA A 52 4.19 -10.24 5.26
C ALA A 52 4.21 -8.90 4.51
N TYR A 53 3.06 -8.24 4.36
CA TYR A 53 2.99 -6.91 3.76
C TYR A 53 3.60 -5.83 4.64
N VAL A 54 3.32 -5.82 5.94
CA VAL A 54 3.94 -4.88 6.89
C VAL A 54 5.47 -5.02 6.87
N ILE A 55 5.99 -6.24 6.93
CA ILE A 55 7.43 -6.51 6.87
C ILE A 55 8.00 -6.02 5.53
N ALA A 56 7.35 -6.32 4.41
CA ALA A 56 7.79 -5.86 3.09
C ALA A 56 7.80 -4.33 2.97
N ALA A 57 6.78 -3.65 3.51
CA ALA A 57 6.67 -2.20 3.53
C ALA A 57 7.75 -1.55 4.39
N LEU A 58 7.99 -2.07 5.59
CA LEU A 58 9.03 -1.61 6.51
C LEU A 58 10.43 -1.78 5.90
N ARG A 59 10.72 -2.94 5.28
CA ARG A 59 12.02 -3.19 4.63
C ARG A 59 12.31 -2.21 3.49
N ARG A 60 11.28 -1.67 2.83
CA ARG A 60 11.45 -0.75 1.70
C ARG A 60 11.43 0.73 2.12
N PHE A 61 11.10 1.05 3.38
CA PHE A 61 11.05 2.41 3.95
C PHE A 61 10.27 3.44 3.10
N ARG A 62 9.26 2.99 2.35
CA ARG A 62 8.40 3.88 1.56
C ARG A 62 7.25 4.36 2.41
N ALA A 63 7.20 5.67 2.70
CA ALA A 63 6.18 6.26 3.58
C ALA A 63 4.75 5.86 3.20
N LEU A 64 4.42 5.82 1.90
CA LEU A 64 3.09 5.41 1.43
C LEU A 64 2.79 3.93 1.71
N ASP A 65 3.78 3.04 1.57
CA ASP A 65 3.58 1.61 1.82
C ASP A 65 3.49 1.34 3.33
N ILE A 66 4.24 2.08 4.14
CA ILE A 66 4.12 2.04 5.60
C ILE A 66 2.71 2.49 6.02
N THR A 67 2.25 3.66 5.57
CA THR A 67 0.91 4.15 5.89
C THR A 67 -0.18 3.18 5.45
N LEU A 68 -0.07 2.62 4.25
CA LEU A 68 -1.04 1.64 3.76
C LEU A 68 -1.02 0.34 4.59
N SER A 69 0.17 -0.17 4.93
CA SER A 69 0.28 -1.37 5.77
C SER A 69 -0.32 -1.16 7.18
N LEU A 70 -0.06 -0.01 7.80
CA LEU A 70 -0.64 0.36 9.09
C LEU A 70 -2.17 0.55 8.99
N ALA A 71 -2.66 1.09 7.87
CA ALA A 71 -4.10 1.22 7.64
C ALA A 71 -4.79 -0.13 7.48
N LEU A 72 -4.18 -1.09 6.76
CA LEU A 72 -4.72 -2.45 6.60
C LEU A 72 -4.78 -3.18 7.95
N MET A 73 -3.66 -3.16 8.69
CA MET A 73 -3.56 -3.78 10.01
C MET A 73 -4.53 -3.14 11.01
N GLY A 74 -4.58 -1.81 11.05
CA GLY A 74 -5.52 -1.08 11.91
C GLY A 74 -6.98 -1.36 11.54
N ALA A 75 -7.32 -1.46 10.25
CA ALA A 75 -8.67 -1.81 9.82
C ALA A 75 -9.06 -3.22 10.26
N ALA A 76 -8.14 -4.19 10.18
CA ALA A 76 -8.37 -5.55 10.66
C ALA A 76 -8.58 -5.59 12.19
N GLN A 77 -7.75 -4.87 12.95
CA GLN A 77 -7.87 -4.78 14.41
C GLN A 77 -9.18 -4.13 14.85
N VAL A 78 -9.54 -2.99 14.25
CA VAL A 78 -10.81 -2.30 14.55
C VAL A 78 -11.99 -3.21 14.20
N ALA A 79 -11.95 -3.90 13.07
CA ALA A 79 -12.98 -4.85 12.68
C ALA A 79 -13.11 -6.01 13.70
N ALA A 80 -11.99 -6.59 14.14
CA ALA A 80 -11.98 -7.64 15.15
C ALA A 80 -12.62 -7.18 16.47
N HIS A 81 -12.21 -6.02 16.98
CA HIS A 81 -12.77 -5.47 18.22
C HIS A 81 -14.25 -5.09 18.10
N LEU A 82 -14.70 -4.57 16.95
CA LEU A 82 -16.11 -4.24 16.73
C LEU A 82 -17.00 -5.50 16.73
N LEU A 83 -16.51 -6.60 16.17
CA LEU A 83 -17.21 -7.90 16.22
C LEU A 83 -17.24 -8.48 17.63
N ASP A 84 -16.07 -8.50 18.28
CA ASP A 84 -15.91 -9.10 19.60
C ASP A 84 -16.75 -8.36 20.66
N ALA A 85 -16.72 -7.02 20.64
CA ALA A 85 -17.55 -6.18 21.51
C ALA A 85 -19.05 -6.22 21.18
N ARG A 86 -19.49 -6.96 20.14
CA ARG A 86 -20.87 -7.05 19.66
C ARG A 86 -21.50 -5.71 19.29
N VAL A 87 -20.68 -4.68 19.05
CA VAL A 87 -21.12 -3.35 18.62
C VAL A 87 -21.53 -3.38 17.14
N MET A 88 -20.93 -4.28 16.35
CA MET A 88 -21.25 -4.50 14.95
C MET A 88 -21.52 -5.98 14.68
N THR A 89 -22.57 -6.28 13.92
CA THR A 89 -22.79 -7.63 13.38
C THR A 89 -22.12 -7.77 12.01
N VAL A 90 -21.77 -9.01 11.65
CA VAL A 90 -21.27 -9.32 10.30
C VAL A 90 -22.31 -8.88 9.28
N ASN A 91 -21.91 -7.99 8.38
CA ASN A 91 -22.75 -7.48 7.30
C ASN A 91 -21.97 -7.50 5.98
N ILE A 92 -22.70 -7.39 4.88
CA ILE A 92 -22.13 -7.44 3.53
C ILE A 92 -20.96 -6.44 3.34
N PRO A 93 -21.07 -5.14 3.68
CA PRO A 93 -19.97 -4.22 3.43
C PRO A 93 -18.72 -4.57 4.23
N MET A 94 -18.87 -5.09 5.45
CA MET A 94 -17.75 -5.55 6.26
C MET A 94 -17.05 -6.74 5.64
N VAL A 95 -17.82 -7.76 5.21
CA VAL A 95 -17.27 -8.92 4.50
C VAL A 95 -16.49 -8.47 3.27
N VAL A 96 -17.05 -7.55 2.48
CA VAL A 96 -16.37 -6.99 1.30
C VAL A 96 -15.05 -6.29 1.67
N VAL A 97 -15.07 -5.40 2.67
CA VAL A 97 -13.87 -4.65 3.09
C VAL A 97 -12.78 -5.60 3.59
N ILE A 98 -13.12 -6.56 4.45
CA ILE A 98 -12.16 -7.51 5.01
C ILE A 98 -11.63 -8.46 3.94
N SER A 99 -12.50 -8.93 3.05
CA SER A 99 -12.11 -9.77 1.92
C SER A 99 -11.14 -9.07 0.96
N LEU A 100 -11.18 -7.74 0.90
CA LEU A 100 -10.23 -6.93 0.12
C LEU A 100 -8.87 -6.73 0.80
N LEU A 101 -8.75 -6.93 2.12
CA LEU A 101 -7.46 -6.79 2.82
C LEU A 101 -6.40 -7.73 2.24
N VAL A 102 -6.74 -9.00 2.03
CA VAL A 102 -5.80 -10.02 1.53
C VAL A 102 -5.36 -9.75 0.08
N PRO A 103 -6.26 -9.54 -0.89
CA PRO A 103 -5.86 -9.19 -2.26
C PRO A 103 -5.04 -7.90 -2.34
N VAL A 104 -5.37 -6.88 -1.54
CA VAL A 104 -4.60 -5.63 -1.51
C VAL A 104 -3.21 -5.87 -0.94
N ALA A 105 -3.09 -6.58 0.18
CA ALA A 105 -1.80 -6.94 0.77
C ALA A 105 -0.93 -7.72 -0.23
N LEU A 106 -1.50 -8.75 -0.87
CA LEU A 106 -0.82 -9.59 -1.86
C LEU A 106 -0.39 -8.81 -3.11
N TRP A 107 -1.28 -7.97 -3.65
CA TRP A 107 -0.96 -7.15 -4.81
C TRP A 107 0.19 -6.20 -4.50
N ARG A 108 0.17 -5.58 -3.31
CA ARG A 108 1.19 -4.61 -2.91
C ARG A 108 2.52 -5.28 -2.56
N THR A 109 2.53 -6.43 -1.88
CA THR A 109 3.77 -7.20 -1.67
C THR A 109 4.41 -7.59 -3.00
N HIS A 110 3.63 -8.08 -3.95
CA HIS A 110 4.14 -8.43 -5.27
C HIS A 110 4.62 -7.20 -6.08
N ALA A 111 3.91 -6.08 -5.99
CA ALA A 111 4.36 -4.82 -6.60
C ALA A 111 5.68 -4.31 -5.99
N LEU A 112 5.88 -4.48 -4.68
CA LEU A 112 7.12 -4.15 -3.99
C LEU A 112 8.26 -5.07 -4.41
N ALA A 113 8.00 -6.38 -4.58
CA ALA A 113 8.98 -7.35 -5.05
C ALA A 113 9.52 -7.01 -6.46
N ARG A 114 8.64 -6.64 -7.39
CA ARG A 114 9.03 -6.23 -8.76
C ARG A 114 9.80 -4.90 -8.83
N SER A 115 9.75 -4.10 -7.78
CA SER A 115 10.45 -2.80 -7.71
C SER A 115 11.91 -2.93 -7.24
N GLN A 116 12.42 -4.15 -7.07
CA GLN A 116 13.85 -4.38 -6.93
C GLN A 116 14.50 -4.35 -8.33
N PRO A 117 15.55 -3.53 -8.56
CA PRO A 117 16.43 -3.80 -9.69
C PRO A 117 17.00 -5.19 -9.45
N ALA A 118 16.85 -6.10 -10.41
CA ALA A 118 17.42 -7.43 -10.34
C ALA A 118 18.93 -7.29 -10.07
N CYS A 119 19.35 -7.49 -8.82
CA CYS A 119 20.71 -7.91 -8.56
C CYS A 119 20.81 -9.29 -9.22
N VAL A 120 21.54 -9.34 -10.33
CA VAL A 120 21.96 -10.51 -11.11
C VAL A 120 21.25 -11.78 -10.66
N SER A 121 20.13 -12.07 -11.31
CA SER A 121 19.64 -13.44 -11.34
C SER A 121 20.73 -14.24 -12.03
N GLU A 122 21.44 -15.04 -11.24
CA GLU A 122 22.20 -16.18 -11.72
C GLU A 122 21.31 -16.93 -12.74
N GLU A 123 21.95 -17.27 -13.85
CA GLU A 123 21.40 -17.79 -15.09
C GLU A 123 20.20 -18.72 -14.85
N ALA A 124 19.04 -18.31 -15.39
CA ALA A 124 18.10 -19.31 -15.86
C ALA A 124 18.84 -20.15 -16.92
N PRO A 125 18.83 -21.49 -16.84
CA PRO A 125 19.47 -22.29 -17.87
C PRO A 125 18.85 -21.93 -19.21
N GLU A 126 19.69 -21.40 -20.07
CA GLU A 126 19.46 -21.13 -21.47
C GLU A 126 18.87 -22.39 -22.09
N TYR A 127 17.58 -22.34 -22.43
CA TYR A 127 16.97 -23.33 -23.29
C TYR A 127 17.62 -23.19 -24.66
N VAL A 128 18.67 -23.97 -24.89
CA VAL A 128 19.29 -24.12 -26.20
C VAL A 128 18.25 -24.78 -27.11
N PRO A 129 17.80 -24.13 -28.20
CA PRO A 129 16.94 -24.78 -29.17
C PRO A 129 17.84 -25.67 -30.03
N THR A 130 17.95 -26.96 -29.70
CA THR A 130 18.52 -27.92 -30.64
C THR A 130 17.45 -28.25 -31.68
N VAL A 131 17.42 -27.45 -32.76
CA VAL A 131 16.79 -27.84 -34.01
C VAL A 131 17.74 -28.82 -34.70
N GLU A 132 17.44 -30.11 -34.64
CA GLU A 132 18.00 -31.09 -35.57
C GLU A 132 16.90 -31.50 -36.57
N LEU A 133 17.05 -30.96 -37.78
CA LEU A 133 16.29 -31.31 -38.96
C LEU A 133 16.82 -32.64 -39.51
N GLU A 134 16.03 -33.71 -39.43
CA GLU A 134 16.22 -34.87 -40.31
C GLU A 134 15.04 -34.97 -41.28
N ARG A 135 15.30 -34.63 -42.55
CA ARG A 135 14.42 -34.86 -43.69
C ARG A 135 14.70 -36.24 -44.26
N VAL A 136 13.65 -37.04 -44.47
CA VAL A 136 13.64 -38.21 -45.37
C VAL A 136 12.29 -38.23 -46.13
N PRO A 137 12.24 -38.63 -47.42
CA PRO A 137 11.41 -37.98 -48.44
C PRO A 137 10.06 -38.62 -48.76
N GLU A 138 9.24 -37.80 -49.44
CA GLU A 138 8.08 -38.03 -50.32
C GLU A 138 7.46 -39.43 -50.43
N THR A 139 6.17 -39.54 -50.15
CA THR A 139 5.19 -40.12 -51.11
C THR A 139 3.78 -39.56 -50.82
N CYS A 140 3.28 -38.70 -51.70
CA CYS A 140 1.84 -38.46 -51.86
C CYS A 140 1.25 -39.51 -52.82
N PRO A 141 -0.03 -39.84 -52.67
CA PRO A 141 -0.90 -39.90 -53.84
C PRO A 141 -2.10 -38.94 -53.71
N ALA A 142 -2.51 -38.42 -54.87
CA ALA A 142 -3.46 -37.34 -55.11
C ALA A 142 -4.95 -37.73 -54.93
N LEU A 143 -5.72 -36.76 -54.40
CA LEU A 143 -7.06 -36.18 -54.75
C LEU A 143 -8.12 -37.02 -55.52
N PRO A 144 -9.46 -36.75 -55.48
CA PRO A 144 -10.08 -35.40 -55.37
C PRO A 144 -11.41 -35.21 -54.59
N ASP A 145 -11.71 -33.92 -54.35
CA ASP A 145 -12.98 -33.15 -54.36
C ASP A 145 -14.21 -33.67 -53.59
N THR A 146 -14.99 -32.85 -52.88
CA THR A 146 -15.99 -31.92 -53.45
C THR A 146 -16.63 -31.08 -52.32
N GLU A 147 -16.68 -29.74 -52.50
CA GLU A 147 -17.73 -28.76 -52.15
C GLU A 147 -18.26 -28.68 -50.69
N ASP A 148 -18.47 -27.54 -50.02
CA ASP A 148 -18.92 -26.21 -50.44
C ASP A 148 -18.52 -25.14 -49.39
N VAL A 149 -18.21 -23.92 -49.88
CA VAL A 149 -18.14 -22.65 -49.14
C VAL A 149 -19.25 -21.76 -49.70
N PRO A 150 -20.11 -21.11 -48.89
CA PRO A 150 -19.96 -19.66 -48.64
C PRO A 150 -20.50 -19.28 -47.22
N GLU A 151 -20.40 -18.09 -46.63
CA GLU A 151 -20.04 -16.75 -47.06
C GLU A 151 -19.76 -15.88 -45.82
N VAL A 152 -18.94 -14.86 -46.04
CA VAL A 152 -18.60 -13.70 -45.22
C VAL A 152 -19.77 -13.07 -44.43
N ARG A 153 -19.55 -12.78 -43.13
CA ARG A 153 -20.06 -11.52 -42.51
C ARG A 153 -19.06 -10.93 -41.52
N GLU A 154 -18.41 -9.89 -42.02
CA GLU A 154 -17.73 -8.83 -41.28
C GLU A 154 -18.78 -7.90 -40.60
N HIS A 155 -18.36 -7.08 -39.62
CA HIS A 155 -19.08 -6.01 -38.87
C HIS A 155 -19.56 -6.42 -37.46
N ALA A 156 -19.33 -5.69 -36.36
CA ALA A 156 -18.78 -4.36 -36.13
C ALA A 156 -18.25 -4.22 -34.68
N LYS A 157 -17.28 -3.33 -34.48
CA LYS A 157 -16.76 -2.89 -33.17
C LYS A 157 -17.86 -2.13 -32.38
N PRO A 158 -18.10 -2.40 -31.09
CA PRO A 158 -18.97 -1.54 -30.29
C PRO A 158 -18.23 -0.25 -29.93
N VAL A 159 -18.86 0.86 -30.32
CA VAL A 159 -18.47 2.25 -30.08
C VAL A 159 -18.62 2.62 -28.61
N LEU A 160 -17.64 3.35 -28.08
CA LEU A 160 -17.64 4.02 -26.79
C LEU A 160 -18.86 4.95 -26.65
N ALA A 161 -19.81 4.58 -25.79
CA ALA A 161 -20.82 5.51 -25.30
C ALA A 161 -20.29 6.24 -24.06
N ALA A 162 -20.02 7.53 -24.23
CA ALA A 162 -19.71 8.45 -23.16
C ALA A 162 -20.93 8.61 -22.23
N SER A 163 -20.87 8.00 -21.04
CA SER A 163 -21.83 8.33 -19.97
C SER A 163 -21.30 9.53 -19.16
N THR A 164 -22.08 10.60 -19.20
CA THR A 164 -21.89 11.85 -18.48
C THR A 164 -21.99 11.61 -16.98
N ARG A 165 -20.83 11.50 -16.34
CA ARG A 165 -20.70 11.42 -14.87
C ARG A 165 -21.12 12.76 -14.26
N ARG A 166 -22.37 12.86 -13.76
CA ARG A 166 -22.77 13.93 -12.84
C ARG A 166 -21.92 13.82 -11.58
N ARG A 167 -20.94 14.73 -11.47
CA ARG A 167 -20.08 14.91 -10.30
C ARG A 167 -20.92 15.54 -9.20
N THR A 168 -21.35 14.75 -8.21
CA THR A 168 -21.84 15.28 -6.93
C THR A 168 -20.69 16.03 -6.26
N ARG A 169 -20.78 17.35 -6.29
CA ARG A 169 -19.84 18.26 -5.65
C ARG A 169 -20.17 18.28 -4.16
N VAL A 170 -19.50 17.45 -3.37
CA VAL A 170 -19.51 17.59 -1.91
C VAL A 170 -18.59 18.75 -1.57
N SER A 171 -19.17 19.94 -1.43
CA SER A 171 -18.47 21.08 -0.80
C SER A 171 -18.36 20.79 0.68
N ALA A 172 -17.23 20.20 1.11
CA ALA A 172 -16.81 20.30 2.50
C ALA A 172 -16.48 21.77 2.78
N ALA A 173 -17.03 22.34 3.85
CA ALA A 173 -16.66 23.67 4.31
C ALA A 173 -15.15 23.69 4.58
N VAL A 174 -14.43 24.49 3.80
CA VAL A 174 -13.01 24.77 4.01
C VAL A 174 -12.91 25.53 5.34
N PRO A 175 -12.11 25.08 6.32
CA PRO A 175 -11.93 25.84 7.55
C PRO A 175 -11.38 27.22 7.21
N ASP A 176 -12.00 28.22 7.83
CA ASP A 176 -11.80 29.66 7.60
C ASP A 176 -10.32 30.01 7.45
N LYS A 177 -9.97 30.74 6.38
CA LYS A 177 -8.60 31.22 6.13
C LYS A 177 -8.07 32.03 7.33
N ALA A 178 -8.96 32.67 8.08
CA ALA A 178 -8.63 33.45 9.27
C ALA A 178 -8.03 32.59 10.41
N ALA A 179 -8.55 31.38 10.64
CA ALA A 179 -8.04 30.49 11.69
C ALA A 179 -6.62 29.99 11.39
N LYS A 180 -6.31 29.71 10.12
CA LYS A 180 -4.96 29.28 9.69
C LYS A 180 -3.93 30.41 9.73
N GLY A 181 -4.35 31.66 9.53
CA GLY A 181 -3.47 32.82 9.66
C GLY A 181 -2.98 33.02 11.10
N SER A 182 -3.84 32.78 12.09
CA SER A 182 -3.48 32.87 13.51
C SER A 182 -2.44 31.83 13.91
N GLU A 183 -2.60 30.57 13.49
CA GLU A 183 -1.60 29.52 13.78
C GLU A 183 -0.25 29.77 13.10
N ASP A 184 -0.27 30.26 11.85
CA ASP A 184 0.96 30.54 11.10
C ASP A 184 1.69 31.77 11.69
N ALA A 185 0.99 32.73 12.31
CA ALA A 185 1.59 33.85 13.04
C ALA A 185 2.26 33.42 14.36
N VAL A 186 1.59 32.57 15.16
CA VAL A 186 2.18 32.02 16.40
C VAL A 186 3.44 31.19 16.08
N LEU A 187 3.41 30.43 14.99
CA LEU A 187 4.57 29.66 14.54
C LEU A 187 5.68 30.57 14.01
N ALA A 188 5.37 31.68 13.34
CA ALA A 188 6.35 32.66 12.90
C ALA A 188 7.09 33.31 14.08
N ASP A 189 6.40 33.62 15.18
CA ASP A 189 7.05 34.17 16.38
C ASP A 189 7.99 33.16 17.03
N ARG A 190 7.59 31.88 17.08
CA ARG A 190 8.48 30.80 17.54
C ARG A 190 9.71 30.64 16.65
N VAL A 191 9.52 30.67 15.32
CA VAL A 191 10.63 30.64 14.36
C VAL A 191 11.57 31.82 14.57
N ARG A 192 11.04 33.02 14.82
CA ARG A 192 11.85 34.22 15.06
C ARG A 192 12.71 34.06 16.33
N GLN A 193 12.19 33.41 17.37
CA GLN A 193 12.94 33.08 18.58
C GLN A 193 14.01 32.03 18.32
N ASP A 194 13.65 30.91 17.68
CA ASP A 194 14.55 29.77 17.47
C ASP A 194 15.73 30.10 16.53
N PHE A 195 15.52 31.02 15.58
CA PHE A 195 16.54 31.46 14.63
C PHE A 195 17.19 32.82 14.98
N GLY A 196 16.92 33.35 16.17
CA GLY A 196 17.54 34.58 16.67
C GLY A 196 17.30 35.79 15.76
N GLY A 197 16.11 35.90 15.16
CA GLY A 197 15.73 36.99 14.26
C GLY A 197 16.20 36.85 12.81
N ARG A 198 16.95 35.80 12.45
CA ARG A 198 17.28 35.50 11.04
C ARG A 198 16.08 34.84 10.34
N VAL A 199 15.88 35.15 9.06
CA VAL A 199 14.87 34.49 8.23
C VAL A 199 15.43 33.16 7.72
N PRO A 200 14.95 32.00 8.21
CA PRO A 200 15.47 30.70 7.78
C PRO A 200 15.02 30.34 6.35
N SER A 201 15.80 29.47 5.72
CA SER A 201 15.47 28.91 4.42
C SER A 201 14.27 27.95 4.50
N PHE A 202 13.61 27.71 3.36
CA PHE A 202 12.49 26.77 3.28
C PHE A 202 12.87 25.34 3.70
N ARG A 203 14.14 24.97 3.48
CA ARG A 203 14.66 23.65 3.84
C ARG A 203 14.77 23.51 5.36
N GLU A 204 15.34 24.51 6.02
CA GLU A 204 15.48 24.54 7.49
C GLU A 204 14.11 24.54 8.18
N LEU A 205 13.15 25.33 7.67
CA LEU A 205 11.78 25.33 8.20
C LEU A 205 11.11 23.96 8.09
N LYS A 206 11.34 23.25 6.98
CA LYS A 206 10.78 21.91 6.77
C LYS A 206 11.45 20.87 7.67
N GLU A 207 12.77 20.95 7.83
CA GLU A 207 13.53 20.00 8.65
C GLU A 207 13.22 20.20 10.15
N THR A 208 13.16 21.44 10.63
CA THR A 208 12.93 21.73 12.06
C THR A 208 11.47 21.54 12.49
N TYR A 209 10.49 21.98 11.69
CA TYR A 209 9.07 21.96 12.09
C TYR A 209 8.22 20.94 11.33
N SER A 210 8.82 20.13 10.45
CA SER A 210 8.11 19.13 9.65
C SER A 210 6.91 19.68 8.87
N ILE A 211 6.98 20.96 8.47
CA ILE A 211 5.89 21.64 7.76
C ILE A 211 5.99 21.49 6.24
N GLY A 212 4.84 21.38 5.57
CA GLY A 212 4.77 21.34 4.10
C GLY A 212 5.19 22.66 3.44
N GLN A 213 5.70 22.59 2.19
CA GLN A 213 6.15 23.76 1.42
C GLN A 213 5.15 24.94 1.38
N PRO A 214 3.84 24.73 1.17
CA PRO A 214 2.88 25.84 1.14
C PRO A 214 2.79 26.58 2.48
N ARG A 215 2.99 25.88 3.60
CA ARG A 215 2.97 26.46 4.95
C ARG A 215 4.27 27.20 5.25
N ALA A 216 5.41 26.63 4.87
CA ALA A 216 6.71 27.31 4.97
C ALA A 216 6.76 28.64 4.20
N ARG A 217 6.09 28.71 3.02
CA ARG A 217 5.94 29.96 2.25
C ARG A 217 5.16 31.04 3.01
N ARG A 218 4.05 30.68 3.67
CA ARG A 218 3.24 31.65 4.43
C ARG A 218 3.96 32.17 5.67
N ILE A 219 4.62 31.28 6.42
CA ILE A 219 5.41 31.67 7.60
C ILE A 219 6.55 32.60 7.21
N ARG A 220 7.23 32.31 6.10
CA ARG A 220 8.29 33.19 5.59
C ARG A 220 7.75 34.55 5.15
N ALA A 221 6.59 34.60 4.48
CA ALA A 221 5.95 35.87 4.13
C ALA A 221 5.64 36.73 5.37
N VAL A 222 5.15 36.10 6.45
CA VAL A 222 4.94 36.76 7.76
C VAL A 222 6.25 37.23 8.39
N LEU A 223 7.34 36.45 8.29
CA LEU A 223 8.66 36.82 8.80
C LEU A 223 9.30 37.97 8.02
N ASP A 224 9.10 38.01 6.70
CA ASP A 224 9.57 39.05 5.78
C ASP A 224 8.72 40.35 5.87
N GLY A 225 7.72 40.39 6.76
CA GLY A 225 6.84 41.57 6.95
C GLY A 225 5.81 41.76 5.84
N GLY A 226 5.65 40.78 4.95
CA GLY A 226 4.60 40.76 3.93
C GLY A 226 3.26 40.41 4.56
N GLN A 227 2.28 41.31 4.49
CA GLN A 227 0.90 40.96 4.79
C GLN A 227 0.44 39.86 3.83
N VAL A 228 -0.03 38.73 4.37
CA VAL A 228 -0.63 37.59 3.64
C VAL A 228 -2.14 37.74 3.59
#